data_AF-A0A956UE86-F1
#
_entry.id   AF-A0A956UE86-F1
#
_cell.length_a   1.000
_cell.length_b   1.000
_cell.length_c   1.000
_cell.angle_alpha   90.00
_cell.angle_beta   90.00
_cell.angle_gamma   90.00
#
_symmetry.space_group_name_H-M   'P 1'
#
loop_
_entity.id
_entity.type
_entity.pdbx_description
1 polymer ?
#
loop_
_entity_poly.entity_id
_entity_poly.type
_entity_poly.pdbx_seq_one_letter_code
_entity_poly.pdbx_strand_id
1 'polypeptide(L)'
;MGFERKSLARRTWQWWQAADRWGLHELVGVVVAFLLYFFIRGAVVDREADAFANARDLVSLEKALGVYWEAAMQDWILGSEPLIRVMNWIYFWGHMPLVVVFAVWLYFRHRHTYGLIRTAFL
;
A
#
# COMPACT_ATOMS: atom_id res chain seq x y z
N MET A 1 -20.04 14.71 47.86
CA MET A 1 -20.22 13.41 47.17
C MET A 1 -19.64 13.48 45.75
N GLY A 2 -18.33 13.24 45.57
CA GLY A 2 -17.63 13.57 44.30
C GLY A 2 -16.43 12.70 43.94
N PHE A 3 -16.42 11.42 44.28
CA PHE A 3 -15.24 10.54 44.15
C PHE A 3 -15.39 9.35 43.18
N GLU A 4 -16.39 9.35 42.28
CA GLU A 4 -16.64 8.20 41.38
C GLU A 4 -16.41 8.46 39.88
N ARG A 5 -15.93 9.65 39.46
CA ARG A 5 -15.69 9.94 38.02
C ARG A 5 -14.27 9.66 37.52
N LYS A 6 -13.30 9.41 38.42
CA LYS A 6 -11.87 9.29 38.07
C LYS A 6 -11.40 7.85 37.79
N SER A 7 -12.21 6.82 38.10
CA SER A 7 -11.83 5.41 37.91
C SER A 7 -12.10 4.89 36.48
N LEU A 8 -13.15 5.39 35.82
CA LEU A 8 -13.53 4.97 34.46
C LEU A 8 -12.55 5.48 33.40
N ALA A 9 -12.04 6.71 33.55
CA ALA A 9 -11.08 7.33 32.62
C ALA A 9 -9.69 6.67 32.66
N ARG A 10 -9.26 6.14 33.82
CA ARG A 10 -8.01 5.37 33.92
C ARG A 10 -8.14 3.97 33.33
N ARG A 11 -9.32 3.39 33.42
CA ARG A 11 -9.61 2.05 32.89
C ARG A 11 -9.61 2.08 31.36
N THR A 12 -10.26 3.06 30.71
CA THR A 12 -10.21 3.24 29.26
C THR A 12 -8.80 3.54 28.73
N TRP A 13 -8.00 4.30 29.49
CA TRP A 13 -6.59 4.58 29.18
C TRP A 13 -5.70 3.32 29.23
N GLN A 14 -6.02 2.36 30.12
CA GLN A 14 -5.32 1.07 30.20
C GLN A 14 -5.70 0.12 29.05
N TRP A 15 -6.94 0.15 28.56
CA TRP A 15 -7.36 -0.60 27.37
C TRP A 15 -6.74 -0.04 26.09
N TRP A 16 -6.63 1.28 25.96
CA TRP A 16 -5.87 1.93 24.88
C TRP A 16 -4.38 1.55 24.91
N GLN A 17 -3.76 1.61 26.10
CA GLN A 17 -2.38 1.18 26.26
C GLN A 17 -2.16 -0.32 26.07
N ALA A 18 -3.19 -1.17 26.20
CA ALA A 18 -3.12 -2.62 25.98
C ALA A 18 -3.34 -2.99 24.50
N ALA A 19 -4.26 -2.30 23.82
CA ALA A 19 -4.50 -2.46 22.39
C ALA A 19 -3.31 -1.93 21.55
N ASP A 20 -2.61 -0.90 22.03
CA ASP A 20 -1.33 -0.42 21.49
C ASP A 20 -0.20 -1.47 21.58
N ARG A 21 -0.29 -2.41 22.53
CA ARG A 21 0.69 -3.51 22.67
C ARG A 21 0.47 -4.61 21.62
N TRP A 22 -0.75 -4.71 21.09
CA TRP A 22 -1.21 -5.84 20.27
C TRP A 22 -1.50 -5.46 18.81
N GLY A 23 -1.34 -4.19 18.41
CA GLY A 23 -1.44 -3.75 17.00
C GLY A 23 -2.85 -3.81 16.40
N LEU A 24 -3.90 -4.01 17.21
CA LEU A 24 -5.29 -4.16 16.74
C LEU A 24 -5.83 -2.89 16.08
N HIS A 25 -5.47 -1.71 16.57
CA HIS A 25 -5.86 -0.44 15.94
C HIS A 25 -5.26 -0.27 14.53
N GLU A 26 -4.05 -0.77 14.35
CA GLU A 26 -3.36 -0.74 13.07
C GLU A 26 -3.99 -1.73 12.08
N LEU A 27 -4.32 -2.94 12.54
CA LEU A 27 -5.07 -3.90 11.73
C LEU A 27 -6.43 -3.33 11.29
N VAL A 28 -7.17 -2.69 12.21
CA VAL A 28 -8.44 -2.03 11.87
C VAL A 28 -8.23 -0.90 10.87
N GLY A 29 -7.18 -0.08 11.05
CA GLY A 29 -6.82 0.98 10.11
C GLY A 29 -6.53 0.44 8.71
N VAL A 30 -5.73 -0.63 8.61
CA VAL A 30 -5.40 -1.31 7.34
C VAL A 30 -6.65 -1.90 6.71
N VAL A 31 -7.51 -2.59 7.46
CA VAL A 31 -8.75 -3.18 6.94
C VAL A 31 -9.70 -2.09 6.45
N VAL A 32 -9.88 -1.01 7.20
CA VAL A 32 -10.74 0.11 6.79
C VAL A 32 -10.19 0.78 5.53
N ALA A 33 -8.88 1.07 5.48
CA ALA A 33 -8.24 1.64 4.29
C ALA A 33 -8.38 0.71 3.07
N PHE A 34 -8.21 -0.60 3.28
CA PHE A 34 -8.38 -1.61 2.24
C PHE A 34 -9.83 -1.63 1.71
N LEU A 35 -10.83 -1.65 2.59
CA LEU A 35 -12.24 -1.62 2.18
C LEU A 35 -12.60 -0.32 1.46
N LEU A 36 -12.10 0.83 1.93
CA LEU A 36 -12.27 2.12 1.26
C LEU A 36 -11.63 2.13 -0.13
N TYR A 37 -10.42 1.60 -0.26
CA TYR A 37 -9.76 1.43 -1.55
C TYR A 37 -10.59 0.56 -2.50
N PHE A 38 -11.08 -0.60 -2.03
CA PHE A 38 -11.92 -1.48 -2.86
C PHE A 38 -13.25 -0.83 -3.25
N PHE A 39 -13.86 -0.06 -2.34
CA PHE A 39 -15.08 0.68 -2.62
C PHE A 39 -14.87 1.77 -3.67
N ILE A 40 -13.84 2.60 -3.51
CA ILE A 40 -13.48 3.64 -4.49
C ILE A 40 -13.13 2.99 -5.83
N ARG A 41 -12.33 1.93 -5.81
CA ARG A 41 -11.95 1.19 -7.02
C ARG A 41 -13.19 0.64 -7.74
N GLY A 42 -14.12 0.05 -7.01
CA GLY A 42 -15.40 -0.41 -7.56
C GLY A 42 -16.27 0.72 -8.10
N ALA A 43 -16.25 1.90 -7.46
CA ALA A 43 -17.01 3.07 -7.92
C ALA A 43 -16.40 3.75 -9.16
N VAL A 44 -15.09 3.60 -9.37
CA VAL A 44 -14.37 4.21 -10.51
C VAL A 44 -14.17 3.21 -11.65
N VAL A 45 -14.42 1.91 -11.44
CA VAL A 45 -14.16 0.85 -12.43
C VAL A 45 -14.89 1.11 -13.75
N ASP A 46 -16.08 1.69 -13.74
CA ASP A 46 -16.86 1.96 -14.96
C ASP A 46 -16.33 3.14 -15.80
N ARG A 47 -15.29 3.84 -15.32
CA ARG A 47 -14.65 4.98 -16.01
C ARG A 47 -13.47 4.58 -16.88
N GLU A 48 -13.45 3.36 -17.41
CA GLU A 48 -12.38 2.87 -18.27
C GLU A 48 -12.16 3.78 -19.49
N ALA A 49 -13.24 4.27 -20.12
CA ALA A 49 -13.14 5.13 -21.30
C ALA A 49 -12.40 6.46 -21.00
N ASP A 50 -12.69 7.09 -19.86
CA ASP A 50 -11.99 8.29 -19.39
C ASP A 50 -10.51 7.97 -19.10
N ALA A 51 -10.24 6.83 -18.45
CA ALA A 51 -8.88 6.41 -18.15
C ALA A 51 -8.05 6.19 -19.43
N PHE A 52 -8.62 5.55 -20.45
CA PHE A 52 -7.97 5.38 -21.75
C PHE A 52 -7.78 6.69 -22.52
N ALA A 53 -8.71 7.64 -22.38
CA ALA A 53 -8.54 8.98 -22.96
C ALA A 53 -7.34 9.70 -22.33
N ASN A 54 -7.29 9.74 -20.99
CA ASN A 54 -6.17 10.33 -20.26
C ASN A 54 -4.84 9.63 -20.56
N ALA A 55 -4.83 8.29 -20.68
CA ALA A 55 -3.65 7.54 -21.05
C ALA A 55 -3.15 7.91 -22.45
N ARG A 56 -4.05 8.11 -23.43
CA ARG A 56 -3.67 8.56 -24.77
C ARG A 56 -3.06 9.95 -24.76
N ASP A 57 -3.61 10.86 -23.97
CA ASP A 57 -3.07 12.21 -23.81
C ASP A 57 -1.67 12.17 -23.18
N LEU A 58 -1.47 11.35 -22.14
CA LEU A 58 -0.17 11.14 -21.52
C LEU A 58 0.86 10.57 -22.51
N VAL A 59 0.49 9.54 -23.28
CA VAL A 59 1.36 8.98 -24.33
C VAL A 59 1.72 10.02 -25.38
N SER A 60 0.78 10.90 -25.74
CA SER A 60 1.06 11.99 -26.69
C SER A 60 2.09 12.97 -26.14
N LEU A 61 2.01 13.28 -24.84
CA LEU A 61 2.95 14.14 -24.13
C LEU A 61 4.34 13.49 -24.04
N GLU A 62 4.42 12.21 -23.67
CA GLU A 62 5.67 11.46 -23.61
C GLU A 62 6.37 11.37 -24.96
N LYS A 63 5.59 11.17 -26.04
CA LYS A 63 6.11 11.20 -27.41
C LYS A 63 6.62 12.59 -27.79
N ALA A 64 5.90 13.66 -27.41
CA ALA A 64 6.34 15.04 -27.66
C ALA A 64 7.63 15.38 -26.89
N LEU A 65 7.81 14.84 -25.69
CA LEU A 65 9.01 14.99 -24.87
C LEU A 65 10.16 14.03 -25.28
N GLY A 66 9.90 13.07 -26.17
CA GLY A 66 10.88 12.09 -26.60
C GLY A 66 11.24 11.03 -25.54
N VAL A 67 10.40 10.86 -24.51
CA VAL A 67 10.62 9.92 -23.39
C VAL A 67 9.72 8.68 -23.48
N TYR A 68 9.08 8.43 -24.63
CA TYR A 68 8.21 7.27 -24.85
C TYR A 68 9.00 5.97 -25.10
N TRP A 69 9.89 5.62 -24.18
CA TRP A 69 10.72 4.41 -24.20
C TRP A 69 10.03 3.15 -23.64
N GLU A 70 8.95 3.31 -22.86
CA GLU A 70 8.30 2.21 -22.15
C GLU A 70 7.81 1.11 -23.11
N ALA A 71 7.16 1.49 -24.22
CA ALA A 71 6.66 0.53 -25.20
C ALA A 71 7.78 -0.31 -25.84
N ALA A 72 8.93 0.31 -26.12
CA ALA A 72 10.07 -0.40 -26.70
C ALA A 72 10.71 -1.38 -25.69
N MET A 73 10.83 -0.98 -24.42
CA MET A 73 11.32 -1.85 -23.36
C MET A 73 10.35 -3.02 -23.10
N GLN A 74 9.04 -2.75 -23.11
CA GLN A 74 8.02 -3.77 -22.93
C GLN A 74 8.03 -4.80 -24.07
N ASP A 75 8.11 -4.36 -25.33
CA ASP A 75 8.16 -5.25 -26.49
C ASP A 75 9.40 -6.15 -26.45
N TRP A 76 10.56 -5.60 -26.06
CA TRP A 76 11.78 -6.37 -25.86
C TRP A 76 11.65 -7.45 -24.78
N ILE A 77 10.99 -7.13 -23.66
CA ILE A 77 10.74 -8.09 -22.57
C ILE A 77 9.75 -9.16 -23.01
N LEU A 78 8.67 -8.77 -23.67
CA LEU A 78 7.62 -9.68 -24.16
C LEU A 78 8.12 -10.63 -25.26
N GLY A 79 9.18 -10.25 -25.99
CA GLY A 79 9.87 -11.13 -26.93
C GLY A 79 10.65 -12.28 -26.29
N SER A 80 10.79 -12.32 -24.96
CA SER A 80 11.60 -13.31 -24.24
C SER A 80 10.84 -14.00 -23.11
N GLU A 81 10.26 -15.15 -23.40
CA GLU A 81 9.59 -16.04 -22.43
C GLU A 81 10.42 -16.36 -21.16
N PRO A 82 11.74 -16.62 -21.24
CA PRO A 82 12.56 -16.77 -20.04
C PRO A 82 12.62 -15.49 -19.19
N LEU A 83 12.71 -14.32 -19.83
CA LEU A 83 12.78 -13.04 -19.13
C LEU A 83 11.46 -12.71 -18.44
N ILE A 84 10.32 -12.91 -19.12
CA ILE A 84 8.99 -12.77 -18.52
C ILE A 84 8.87 -13.66 -17.28
N ARG A 85 9.27 -14.93 -17.36
CA ARG A 85 9.22 -15.85 -16.23
C ARG A 85 10.08 -15.39 -15.05
N VAL A 86 11.30 -14.91 -15.30
CA VAL A 86 12.16 -14.39 -14.24
C VAL A 86 11.57 -13.13 -13.61
N MET A 87 11.08 -12.18 -14.42
CA MET A 87 10.45 -10.96 -13.92
C MET A 87 9.21 -11.27 -13.08
N ASN A 88 8.34 -12.18 -13.53
CA ASN A 88 7.18 -12.63 -12.78
C ASN A 88 7.58 -13.35 -11.50
N TRP A 89 8.64 -14.16 -11.53
CA TRP A 89 9.16 -14.84 -10.34
C TRP A 89 9.70 -13.84 -9.31
N ILE A 90 10.47 -12.83 -9.74
CA ILE A 90 10.96 -11.75 -8.88
C ILE A 90 9.79 -10.95 -8.31
N TYR A 91 8.79 -10.63 -9.12
CA TYR A 91 7.61 -9.90 -8.68
C TYR A 91 6.85 -10.69 -7.59
N PHE A 92 6.62 -11.98 -7.81
CA PHE A 92 5.81 -12.78 -6.90
C PHE A 92 6.57 -13.22 -5.63
N TRP A 93 7.83 -13.66 -5.77
CA TRP A 93 8.63 -14.22 -4.67
C TRP A 93 9.63 -13.25 -4.07
N GLY A 94 10.10 -12.29 -4.85
CA GLY A 94 11.00 -11.24 -4.38
C GLY A 94 10.21 -10.11 -3.74
N HIS A 95 9.43 -9.38 -4.53
CA HIS A 95 8.82 -8.13 -4.09
C HIS A 95 7.85 -8.33 -2.92
N MET A 96 6.80 -9.14 -3.10
CA MET A 96 5.74 -9.24 -2.07
C MET A 96 6.24 -9.84 -0.75
N PRO A 97 6.96 -10.99 -0.73
CA PRO A 97 7.47 -11.56 0.51
C PRO A 97 8.51 -10.66 1.17
N LEU A 98 9.38 -9.99 0.40
CA LEU A 98 10.37 -9.07 0.93
C LEU A 98 9.70 -7.88 1.63
N VAL A 99 8.67 -7.29 1.03
CA VAL A 99 7.91 -6.19 1.63
C VAL A 99 7.26 -6.64 2.95
N VAL A 100 6.65 -7.83 2.98
CA VAL A 100 6.03 -8.37 4.21
C VAL A 100 7.09 -8.61 5.29
N VAL A 101 8.19 -9.29 4.96
CA VAL A 101 9.28 -9.56 5.91
C VAL A 101 9.89 -8.26 6.43
N PHE A 102 10.09 -7.27 5.56
CA PHE A 102 10.64 -5.97 5.93
C PHE A 102 9.70 -5.19 6.85
N ALA A 103 8.38 -5.22 6.57
CA ALA A 103 7.37 -4.61 7.44
C ALA A 103 7.34 -5.28 8.82
N VAL A 104 7.38 -6.61 8.87
CA VAL A 104 7.44 -7.39 10.12
C VAL A 104 8.71 -7.08 10.91
N TRP A 105 9.87 -7.05 10.24
CA TRP A 105 11.15 -6.72 10.85
C TRP A 105 11.16 -5.32 11.45
N LEU A 106 10.66 -4.31 10.71
CA LEU A 106 10.55 -2.95 11.22
C LEU A 106 9.63 -2.85 12.43
N TYR A 107 8.49 -3.54 12.41
CA TYR A 107 7.54 -3.57 13.52
C TYR A 107 8.18 -4.11 14.80
N PHE A 108 8.96 -5.20 14.71
CA PHE A 108 9.61 -5.81 15.88
C PHE A 108 10.89 -5.10 16.33
N ARG A 109 11.72 -4.61 15.40
CA ARG A 109 13.07 -4.13 15.72
C ARG A 109 13.19 -2.61 15.84
N HIS A 110 12.36 -1.85 15.11
CA HIS A 110 12.47 -0.39 14.96
C HIS A 110 11.11 0.31 14.97
N ARG A 111 10.37 0.17 16.09
CA ARG A 111 9.03 0.75 16.29
C ARG A 111 8.93 2.27 16.05
N HIS A 112 10.01 3.02 16.31
CA HIS A 112 10.04 4.47 16.08
C HIS A 112 10.17 4.85 14.59
N THR A 113 10.85 4.03 13.80
CA THR A 113 11.03 4.24 12.34
C THR A 113 9.90 3.61 11.54
N TYR A 114 9.24 2.59 12.09
CA TYR A 114 8.10 1.93 11.48
C TYR A 114 6.95 2.90 11.18
N GLY A 115 6.65 3.86 12.07
CA GLY A 115 5.58 4.83 11.83
C GLY A 115 5.84 5.76 10.63
N LEU A 116 7.12 6.08 10.37
CA LEU A 116 7.54 6.97 9.28
C LEU A 116 7.51 6.22 7.94
N ILE A 117 8.04 4.99 7.92
CA ILE A 117 8.03 4.13 6.74
C ILE A 117 6.59 3.71 6.40
N ARG A 118 5.78 3.32 7.39
CA ARG A 118 4.36 2.99 7.18
C ARG A 118 3.59 4.12 6.51
N THR A 119 3.76 5.35 6.99
CA THR A 119 3.09 6.53 6.41
C THR A 119 3.58 6.85 5.01
N ALA A 120 4.82 6.50 4.67
CA ALA A 120 5.35 6.69 3.31
C ALA A 120 4.89 5.61 2.32
N PHE A 121 4.52 4.42 2.80
CA PHE A 121 4.08 3.29 1.98
C PHE A 121 2.54 3.17 1.84
N LEU A 122 1.76 3.85 2.70
CA LEU A 122 0.29 3.96 2.64
C LEU A 122 -0.14 5.19 1.83
#